data_AF-A0A7K6QXJ3-F1
#
_entry.id   AF-A0A7K6QXJ3-F1
#
_cell.length_a   1.000
_cell.length_b   1.000
_cell.length_c   1.000
_cell.angle_alpha   90.00
_cell.angle_beta   90.00
_cell.angle_gamma   90.00
#
_symmetry.space_group_name_H-M   'P 1'
#
loop_
_entity.id
_entity.type
_entity.pdbx_description
1 polymer ?
#
loop_
_entity_poly.entity_id
_entity_poly.type
_entity_poly.pdbx_seq_one_letter_code
_entity_poly.pdbx_strand_id
1 'polypeptide(L)'
;TGEAWRSDRLLLNKEVLAPGAVEGFVPLLSQVGEDFVRRARAQARQSGRERWTADFSHELFRFALESVCHVLYGERLGLLQDFVDPEAQRFIDAVTLMFHTTAPMLYLPPALLRHLNTKTWRDHVQAWDAIFSQADKCIQNVYRDLRLRRKSTQEYMGILCNLILRDKLPLDDIRA
;
A
#
# COMPACT_ATOMS: atom_id res chain seq x y z
N THR A 1 5.06 6.45 -22.39
CA THR A 1 6.16 6.38 -23.40
C THR A 1 7.51 6.51 -22.69
N GLY A 2 8.61 6.21 -23.35
CA GLY A 2 9.94 6.07 -22.71
C GLY A 2 10.43 7.29 -21.92
N GLU A 3 10.24 8.50 -22.45
CA GLU A 3 10.68 9.74 -21.75
C GLU A 3 9.87 10.03 -20.48
N ALA A 4 8.54 9.87 -20.53
CA ALA A 4 7.70 10.03 -19.34
C ALA A 4 8.13 9.04 -18.23
N TRP A 5 8.27 7.76 -18.59
CA TRP A 5 8.78 6.74 -17.66
C TRP A 5 10.16 7.10 -17.10
N ARG A 6 11.08 7.61 -17.93
CA ARG A 6 12.42 7.99 -17.50
C ARG A 6 12.36 9.13 -16.48
N SER A 7 11.53 10.15 -16.74
CA SER A 7 11.33 11.29 -15.84
C SER A 7 10.85 10.81 -14.47
N ASP A 8 9.75 10.04 -14.44
CA ASP A 8 9.16 9.51 -13.21
C ASP A 8 10.15 8.62 -12.46
N ARG A 9 10.86 7.74 -13.20
CA ARG A 9 11.82 6.82 -12.61
C ARG A 9 12.99 7.54 -11.96
N LEU A 10 13.56 8.55 -12.62
CA LEU A 10 14.67 9.33 -12.07
C LEU A 10 14.25 10.11 -10.83
N LEU A 11 13.00 10.58 -10.79
CA LEU A 11 12.47 11.25 -9.62
C LEU A 11 12.28 10.26 -8.46
N LEU A 12 11.50 9.19 -8.68
CA LEU A 12 11.17 8.21 -7.64
C LEU A 12 12.41 7.52 -7.08
N ASN A 13 13.42 7.24 -7.90
CA ASN A 13 14.67 6.64 -7.43
C ASN A 13 15.33 7.44 -6.30
N LYS A 14 15.20 8.78 -6.30
CA LYS A 14 15.79 9.64 -5.27
C LYS A 14 15.11 9.50 -3.92
N GLU A 15 13.82 9.19 -3.89
CA GLU A 15 13.01 9.10 -2.67
C GLU A 15 12.73 7.64 -2.25
N VAL A 16 12.89 6.67 -3.15
CA VAL A 16 12.58 5.25 -2.91
C VAL A 16 13.84 4.37 -2.84
N LEU A 17 14.85 4.62 -3.68
CA LEU A 17 16.00 3.72 -3.86
C LEU A 17 17.34 4.31 -3.39
N ALA A 18 17.43 5.62 -3.22
CA ALA A 18 18.66 6.25 -2.75
C ALA A 18 18.98 5.78 -1.32
N PRO A 19 20.23 5.42 -0.99
CA PRO A 19 20.59 4.94 0.34
C PRO A 19 20.14 5.87 1.48
N GLY A 20 20.30 7.19 1.32
CA GLY A 20 19.84 8.17 2.31
C GLY A 20 18.31 8.28 2.44
N ALA A 21 17.54 7.84 1.44
CA ALA A 21 16.10 7.74 1.55
C ALA A 21 15.67 6.47 2.31
N VAL A 22 16.40 5.37 2.11
CA VAL A 22 16.18 4.09 2.83
C VAL A 22 16.30 4.28 4.33
N GLU A 23 17.30 5.01 4.79
CA GLU A 23 17.48 5.33 6.22
C GLU A 23 16.25 6.02 6.83
N GLY A 24 15.52 6.83 6.05
CA GLY A 24 14.31 7.52 6.50
C GLY A 24 13.13 6.59 6.76
N PHE A 25 12.96 5.54 5.95
CA PHE A 25 11.82 4.63 6.06
C PHE A 25 12.11 3.30 6.78
N VAL A 26 13.37 2.98 7.08
CA VAL A 26 13.72 1.81 7.93
C VAL A 26 12.97 1.82 9.27
N PRO A 27 12.89 2.93 10.02
CA PRO A 27 12.12 2.96 11.27
C PRO A 27 10.64 2.62 11.08
N LEU A 28 10.03 3.05 9.97
CA LEU A 28 8.64 2.74 9.64
C LEU A 28 8.47 1.23 9.41
N LEU A 29 9.37 0.61 8.66
CA LEU A 29 9.36 -0.84 8.44
C LEU A 29 9.61 -1.62 9.74
N SER A 30 10.53 -1.17 10.58
CA SER A 30 10.82 -1.78 11.88
C SER A 30 9.58 -1.81 12.78
N GLN A 31 8.80 -0.74 12.83
CA GLN A 31 7.56 -0.70 13.61
C GLN A 31 6.56 -1.76 13.14
N VAL A 32 6.36 -1.90 11.82
CA VAL A 32 5.45 -2.92 11.28
C VAL A 32 5.99 -4.34 11.54
N GLY A 33 7.30 -4.54 11.45
CA GLY A 33 7.95 -5.80 11.79
C GLY A 33 7.78 -6.21 13.26
N GLU A 34 7.94 -5.25 14.18
CA GLU A 34 7.72 -5.47 15.61
C GLU A 34 6.26 -5.84 15.91
N ASP A 35 5.30 -5.20 15.23
CA ASP A 35 3.87 -5.50 15.37
C ASP A 35 3.56 -6.92 14.90
N PHE A 36 4.14 -7.34 13.78
CA PHE A 36 4.00 -8.69 13.27
C PHE A 36 4.56 -9.74 14.25
N VAL A 37 5.75 -9.49 14.81
CA VAL A 37 6.36 -10.37 15.83
C VAL A 37 5.50 -10.42 17.09
N ARG A 38 4.97 -9.27 17.54
CA ARG A 38 4.07 -9.21 18.72
C ARG A 38 2.81 -10.05 18.48
N ARG A 39 2.18 -9.91 17.31
CA ARG A 39 1.01 -10.71 16.90
C ARG A 39 1.33 -12.21 16.87
N ALA A 40 2.43 -12.60 16.23
CA ALA A 40 2.85 -14.00 16.16
C ALA A 40 3.07 -14.61 17.56
N ARG A 41 3.72 -13.87 18.47
CA ARG A 41 3.90 -14.28 19.87
C ARG A 41 2.57 -14.40 20.62
N ALA A 42 1.64 -13.47 20.40
CA ALA A 42 0.32 -13.53 21.02
C ALA A 42 -0.46 -14.77 20.57
N GLN A 43 -0.46 -15.06 19.26
CA GLN A 43 -1.11 -16.24 18.69
C GLN A 43 -0.49 -17.56 19.18
N ALA A 44 0.85 -17.62 19.28
CA ALA A 44 1.54 -18.78 19.82
C ALA A 44 1.23 -19.04 21.31
N ARG A 45 0.98 -17.98 22.09
CA ARG A 45 0.54 -18.10 23.49
C ARG A 45 -0.91 -18.56 23.60
N GLN A 46 -1.80 -18.01 22.78
CA GLN A 46 -3.22 -18.38 22.76
C GLN A 46 -3.45 -19.84 22.36
N SER A 47 -2.56 -20.42 21.55
CA SER A 47 -2.66 -21.84 21.15
C SER A 47 -2.34 -22.84 22.27
N GLY A 48 -1.77 -22.38 23.39
CA GLY A 48 -1.36 -23.24 24.52
C GLY A 48 -0.22 -24.22 24.22
N ARG A 49 0.38 -24.14 23.02
CA ARG A 49 1.42 -25.06 22.54
C ARG A 49 2.76 -24.38 22.24
N GLU A 50 2.90 -23.10 22.63
CA GLU A 50 4.03 -22.22 22.29
C GLU A 50 4.37 -22.18 20.79
N ARG A 51 3.40 -22.54 19.93
CA ARG A 51 3.55 -22.60 18.48
C ARG A 51 2.32 -22.03 17.81
N TRP A 52 2.53 -21.31 16.72
CA TRP A 52 1.45 -20.83 15.87
C TRP A 52 1.48 -21.62 14.56
N THR A 53 0.42 -22.38 14.29
CA THR A 53 0.22 -23.08 13.03
C THR A 53 -0.93 -22.40 12.30
N ALA A 54 -0.62 -21.67 11.24
CA ALA A 54 -1.59 -20.97 10.41
C ALA A 54 -1.08 -20.89 8.96
N ASP A 55 -1.99 -20.56 8.04
CA ASP A 55 -1.59 -20.13 6.70
C ASP A 55 -0.99 -18.72 6.78
N PHE A 56 0.33 -18.64 6.63
CA PHE A 56 1.06 -17.39 6.67
C PHE A 56 0.86 -16.55 5.41
N SER A 57 0.27 -17.08 4.34
CA SER A 57 0.09 -16.33 3.08
C SER A 57 -0.73 -15.06 3.31
N HIS A 58 -1.85 -15.18 4.03
CA HIS A 58 -2.71 -14.05 4.36
C HIS A 58 -2.05 -13.08 5.35
N GLU A 59 -1.31 -13.61 6.33
CA GLU A 59 -0.63 -12.82 7.35
C GLU A 59 0.56 -12.04 6.77
N LEU A 60 1.33 -12.65 5.86
CA LEU A 60 2.41 -12.02 5.13
C LEU A 60 1.88 -10.99 4.12
N PHE A 61 0.72 -11.25 3.51
CA PHE A 61 0.07 -10.26 2.64
C PHE A 61 -0.33 -9.00 3.42
N ARG A 62 -0.96 -9.16 4.60
CA ARG A 62 -1.29 -8.04 5.51
C ARG A 62 -0.05 -7.29 5.97
N PHE A 63 1.01 -8.02 6.32
CA PHE A 63 2.31 -7.45 6.69
C PHE A 63 2.93 -6.63 5.56
N ALA A 64 2.98 -7.18 4.34
CA ALA A 64 3.54 -6.50 3.18
C ALA A 64 2.74 -5.24 2.82
N LEU A 65 1.41 -5.33 2.87
CA LEU A 65 0.52 -4.22 2.56
C LEU A 65 0.62 -3.10 3.60
N GLU A 66 0.65 -3.44 4.90
CA GLU A 66 0.85 -2.46 5.97
C GLU A 66 2.22 -1.79 5.83
N SER A 67 3.27 -2.56 5.53
CA SER A 67 4.63 -2.06 5.34
C SER A 67 4.72 -1.05 4.20
N VAL A 68 4.21 -1.40 3.01
CA VAL A 68 4.30 -0.50 1.85
C VAL A 68 3.43 0.74 2.03
N CYS A 69 2.21 0.62 2.58
CA CYS A 69 1.35 1.76 2.85
C CYS A 69 1.94 2.69 3.91
N HIS A 70 2.58 2.13 4.95
CA HIS A 70 3.21 2.94 5.99
C HIS A 70 4.43 3.71 5.46
N VAL A 71 5.27 3.07 4.64
CA VAL A 71 6.41 3.74 4.00
C VAL A 71 5.96 4.82 3.01
N LEU A 72 4.91 4.56 2.22
CA LEU A 72 4.40 5.51 1.23
C LEU A 72 3.71 6.71 1.87
N TYR A 73 2.75 6.46 2.76
CA TYR A 73 1.85 7.49 3.29
C TYR A 73 2.23 7.99 4.68
N GLY A 74 3.11 7.29 5.39
CA GLY A 74 3.42 7.58 6.79
C GLY A 74 2.23 7.32 7.74
N GLU A 75 1.25 6.52 7.31
CA GLU A 75 0.04 6.20 8.07
C GLU A 75 -0.06 4.70 8.32
N ARG A 76 -0.63 4.33 9.47
CA ARG A 76 -0.88 2.94 9.85
C ARG A 76 -2.31 2.57 9.45
N LEU A 77 -2.48 1.57 8.59
CA LEU A 77 -3.80 1.09 8.18
C LEU A 77 -4.40 0.12 9.20
N GLY A 78 -3.59 -0.38 10.14
CA GLY A 78 -4.05 -1.28 11.20
C GLY A 78 -4.27 -2.71 10.71
N LEU A 79 -3.69 -3.09 9.57
CA LEU A 79 -3.92 -4.41 8.97
C LEU A 79 -3.36 -5.54 9.83
N LEU A 80 -2.48 -5.28 10.80
CA LEU A 80 -1.94 -6.29 11.72
C LEU A 80 -2.70 -6.42 13.04
N GLN A 81 -3.78 -5.65 13.25
CA GLN A 81 -4.60 -5.74 14.45
C GLN A 81 -5.53 -6.96 14.42
N ASP A 82 -5.97 -7.40 15.61
CA ASP A 82 -6.94 -8.51 15.73
C ASP A 82 -8.28 -8.13 15.09
N PHE A 83 -8.70 -6.88 15.29
CA PHE A 83 -9.81 -6.28 14.57
C PHE A 83 -9.28 -5.41 13.43
N VAL A 84 -9.64 -5.76 12.19
CA VAL A 84 -9.34 -4.94 11.01
C VAL A 84 -10.57 -4.10 10.72
N ASP A 85 -10.36 -2.81 10.51
CA ASP A 85 -11.44 -1.93 10.08
C ASP A 85 -12.07 -2.45 8.76
N PRO A 86 -13.41 -2.47 8.62
CA PRO A 86 -14.07 -2.97 7.42
C PRO A 86 -13.64 -2.27 6.12
N GLU A 87 -13.18 -1.02 6.18
CA GLU A 87 -12.60 -0.31 5.03
C GLU A 87 -11.22 -0.89 4.66
N ALA A 88 -10.37 -1.13 5.65
CA ALA A 88 -9.06 -1.69 5.43
C ALA A 88 -9.12 -3.15 4.95
N GLN A 89 -10.12 -3.92 5.42
CA GLN A 89 -10.39 -5.27 4.92
C GLN A 89 -10.87 -5.24 3.45
N ARG A 90 -11.76 -4.31 3.09
CA ARG A 90 -12.17 -4.12 1.68
C ARG A 90 -10.99 -3.81 0.77
N PHE A 91 -10.00 -3.07 1.26
CA PHE A 91 -8.76 -2.80 0.52
C PHE A 91 -7.92 -4.07 0.31
N ILE A 92 -7.71 -4.89 1.35
CA ILE A 92 -7.04 -6.20 1.24
C ILE A 92 -7.73 -7.07 0.18
N ASP A 93 -9.06 -7.18 0.27
CA ASP A 93 -9.87 -8.02 -0.61
C ASP A 93 -9.79 -7.51 -2.06
N ALA A 94 -9.80 -6.19 -2.25
CA ALA A 94 -9.67 -5.57 -3.56
C ALA A 94 -8.31 -5.85 -4.21
N VAL A 95 -7.19 -5.68 -3.49
CA VAL A 95 -5.85 -6.00 -4.02
C VAL A 95 -5.74 -7.50 -4.35
N THR A 96 -6.28 -8.36 -3.49
CA THR A 96 -6.32 -9.81 -3.74
C THR A 96 -7.13 -10.14 -4.99
N LEU A 97 -8.33 -9.56 -5.14
CA LEU A 97 -9.20 -9.77 -6.28
C LEU A 97 -8.57 -9.25 -7.58
N MET A 98 -7.88 -8.11 -7.52
CA MET A 98 -7.16 -7.53 -8.66
C MET A 98 -6.10 -8.50 -9.19
N PHE A 99 -5.27 -9.11 -8.32
CA PHE A 99 -4.30 -10.12 -8.76
C PHE A 99 -4.96 -11.37 -9.35
N HIS A 100 -6.00 -11.89 -8.70
CA HIS A 100 -6.71 -13.10 -9.18
C HIS A 100 -7.38 -12.90 -10.54
N THR A 101 -7.95 -11.72 -10.78
CA THR A 101 -8.63 -11.39 -12.05
C THR A 101 -7.65 -11.02 -13.16
N THR A 102 -6.43 -10.54 -12.82
CA THR A 102 -5.38 -10.23 -13.80
C THR A 102 -4.90 -11.47 -14.54
N ALA A 103 -4.62 -12.56 -13.83
CA ALA A 103 -4.06 -13.78 -14.41
C ALA A 103 -4.85 -14.34 -15.62
N PRO A 104 -6.18 -14.56 -15.54
CA PRO A 104 -6.95 -15.02 -16.70
C PRO A 104 -7.08 -13.95 -17.81
N MET A 105 -7.00 -12.67 -17.46
CA MET A 105 -7.11 -11.57 -18.43
C MET A 105 -5.84 -11.39 -19.28
N LEU A 106 -4.66 -11.82 -18.80
CA LEU A 106 -3.40 -11.73 -19.53
C LEU A 106 -3.40 -12.50 -20.85
N TYR A 107 -4.20 -13.56 -20.95
CA TYR A 107 -4.25 -14.42 -22.13
C TYR A 107 -5.35 -14.01 -23.13
N LEU A 108 -6.12 -12.96 -22.83
CA LEU A 108 -7.28 -12.55 -23.61
C LEU A 108 -7.13 -11.09 -24.11
N PRO A 109 -7.47 -10.80 -25.38
CA PRO A 109 -7.43 -9.43 -25.89
C PRO A 109 -8.34 -8.48 -25.07
N PRO A 110 -7.87 -7.29 -24.67
CA PRO A 110 -8.67 -6.35 -23.87
C PRO A 110 -9.98 -5.90 -24.53
N ALA A 111 -10.03 -5.87 -25.86
CA ALA A 111 -11.27 -5.58 -26.60
C ALA A 111 -12.31 -6.67 -26.36
N LEU A 112 -11.91 -7.95 -26.39
CA LEU A 112 -12.80 -9.08 -26.16
C LEU A 112 -13.39 -9.05 -24.74
N LEU A 113 -12.52 -8.84 -23.74
CA LEU A 113 -12.93 -8.78 -22.33
C LEU A 113 -13.93 -7.65 -22.07
N ARG A 114 -13.69 -6.47 -22.66
CA ARG A 114 -14.57 -5.30 -22.56
C ARG A 114 -15.90 -5.51 -23.29
N HIS A 115 -15.86 -6.02 -24.52
CA HIS A 115 -17.07 -6.21 -25.32
C HIS A 115 -17.97 -7.30 -24.78
N LEU A 116 -17.40 -8.41 -24.31
CA LEU A 116 -18.16 -9.51 -23.70
C LEU A 116 -18.63 -9.18 -22.28
N ASN A 117 -18.18 -8.05 -21.72
CA ASN A 117 -18.44 -7.62 -20.34
C ASN A 117 -18.40 -8.82 -19.39
N THR A 118 -17.28 -9.56 -19.40
CA THR A 118 -17.19 -10.79 -18.62
C THR A 118 -17.26 -10.46 -17.13
N LYS A 119 -17.70 -11.43 -16.31
CA LYS A 119 -17.71 -11.25 -14.85
C LYS A 119 -16.31 -10.85 -14.35
N THR A 120 -15.27 -11.52 -14.85
CA THR A 120 -13.86 -11.23 -14.54
C THR A 120 -13.48 -9.78 -14.84
N TRP A 121 -13.90 -9.22 -15.99
CA TRP A 121 -13.65 -7.82 -16.31
C TRP A 121 -14.31 -6.86 -15.31
N ARG A 122 -15.58 -7.09 -14.97
CA ARG A 122 -16.28 -6.25 -13.97
C ARG A 122 -15.66 -6.33 -12.59
N ASP A 123 -15.35 -7.54 -12.14
CA ASP A 123 -14.68 -7.77 -10.85
C ASP A 123 -13.32 -7.07 -10.82
N HIS A 124 -12.56 -7.10 -11.92
CA HIS A 124 -11.26 -6.45 -12.04
C HIS A 124 -11.38 -4.92 -11.96
N VAL A 125 -12.33 -4.33 -12.68
CA VAL A 125 -12.58 -2.88 -12.64
C VAL A 125 -13.00 -2.46 -11.23
N GLN A 126 -13.93 -3.18 -10.61
CA GLN A 126 -14.40 -2.89 -9.25
C GLN A 126 -13.26 -2.99 -8.22
N ALA A 127 -12.37 -3.97 -8.37
CA ALA A 127 -11.19 -4.10 -7.52
C ALA A 127 -10.26 -2.89 -7.66
N TRP A 128 -9.98 -2.44 -8.88
CA TRP A 128 -9.20 -1.22 -9.12
C TRP A 128 -9.86 0.02 -8.54
N ASP A 129 -11.17 0.20 -8.74
CA ASP A 129 -11.91 1.35 -8.20
C ASP A 129 -11.76 1.44 -6.67
N ALA A 130 -11.83 0.30 -5.98
CA ALA A 130 -11.62 0.24 -4.53
C ALA A 130 -10.18 0.57 -4.13
N ILE A 131 -9.18 0.08 -4.88
CA ILE A 131 -7.76 0.37 -4.66
C ILE A 131 -7.47 1.87 -4.83
N PHE A 132 -7.92 2.47 -5.94
CA PHE A 132 -7.74 3.89 -6.21
C PHE A 132 -8.48 4.77 -5.20
N SER A 133 -9.69 4.38 -4.81
CA SER A 133 -10.44 5.09 -3.78
C SER A 133 -9.71 5.11 -2.43
N GLN A 134 -9.07 4.01 -2.05
CA GLN A 134 -8.26 3.96 -0.83
C GLN A 134 -6.98 4.78 -0.97
N ALA A 135 -6.29 4.68 -2.09
CA ALA A 135 -5.07 5.44 -2.35
C ALA A 135 -5.34 6.96 -2.31
N ASP A 136 -6.41 7.43 -2.96
CA ASP A 136 -6.79 8.84 -2.95
C ASP A 136 -7.08 9.32 -1.52
N LYS A 137 -7.83 8.54 -0.71
CA LYS A 137 -8.05 8.88 0.71
C LYS A 137 -6.75 9.06 1.49
N CYS A 138 -5.81 8.14 1.34
CA CYS A 138 -4.49 8.25 1.99
C CYS A 138 -3.75 9.52 1.51
N ILE A 139 -3.75 9.80 0.21
CA ILE A 139 -3.13 11.01 -0.35
C ILE A 139 -3.78 12.28 0.22
N GLN A 140 -5.12 12.35 0.25
CA GLN A 140 -5.86 13.48 0.83
C GLN A 140 -5.55 13.67 2.32
N ASN A 141 -5.45 12.59 3.09
CA ASN A 141 -5.12 12.66 4.50
C ASN A 141 -3.72 13.26 4.73
N VAL A 142 -2.72 12.77 4.00
CA VAL A 142 -1.35 13.31 4.04
C VAL A 142 -1.34 14.79 3.70
N TYR A 143 -2.04 15.19 2.63
CA TYR A 143 -2.13 16.59 2.22
C TYR A 143 -2.80 17.48 3.29
N ARG A 144 -3.91 17.02 3.88
CA ARG A 144 -4.61 17.73 4.96
C ARG A 144 -3.71 17.91 6.18
N ASP A 145 -2.99 16.88 6.58
CA ASP A 145 -2.10 16.92 7.74
C ASP A 145 -0.93 17.89 7.54
N LEU A 146 -0.38 17.94 6.32
CA LEU A 146 0.65 18.91 5.94
C LEU A 146 0.14 20.35 6.01
N ARG A 147 -1.06 20.62 5.44
CA ARG A 147 -1.67 21.96 5.48
C ARG A 147 -1.95 22.44 6.90
N LEU A 148 -2.37 21.53 7.79
CA LEU A 148 -2.70 21.84 9.17
C LEU A 148 -1.46 21.90 10.09
N ARG A 149 -0.23 21.70 9.56
CA ARG A 149 1.02 21.61 10.32
C ARG A 149 0.95 20.64 11.51
N ARG A 150 0.13 19.58 11.39
CA ARG A 150 -0.06 18.61 12.47
C ARG A 150 1.16 17.71 12.69
N LYS A 151 2.05 17.65 11.71
CA LYS A 151 3.26 16.82 11.71
C LYS A 151 4.49 17.73 11.79
N SER A 152 5.35 17.51 12.78
CA SER A 152 6.64 18.20 12.92
C SER A 152 7.56 17.82 11.76
N THR A 153 8.21 18.80 11.12
CA THR A 153 9.18 18.60 10.03
C THR A 153 10.45 17.83 10.44
N GLN A 154 10.60 17.47 11.72
CA GLN A 154 11.78 16.76 12.22
C GLN A 154 11.74 15.23 12.02
N GLU A 155 10.55 14.64 11.83
CA GLU A 155 10.41 13.19 11.61
C GLU A 155 10.12 12.86 10.14
N TYR A 156 10.62 11.71 9.67
CA TYR A 156 10.34 11.23 8.32
C TYR A 156 8.86 10.79 8.22
N MET A 157 8.08 11.49 7.39
CA MET A 157 6.62 11.32 7.32
C MET A 157 6.14 10.47 6.14
N GLY A 158 7.03 9.68 5.51
CA GLY A 158 6.70 8.86 4.33
C GLY A 158 7.17 9.47 3.00
N ILE A 159 7.22 8.62 1.96
CA ILE A 159 7.72 8.98 0.63
C ILE A 159 6.83 10.06 -0.01
N LEU A 160 5.51 9.92 0.08
CA LEU A 160 4.56 10.88 -0.50
C LEU A 160 4.71 12.27 0.12
N CYS A 161 4.86 12.33 1.44
CA CYS A 161 5.05 13.59 2.15
C CYS A 161 6.31 14.33 1.66
N ASN A 162 7.43 13.60 1.50
CA ASN A 162 8.67 14.17 0.97
C ASN A 162 8.55 14.64 -0.49
N LEU A 163 7.82 13.90 -1.32
CA LEU A 163 7.55 14.31 -2.71
C LEU A 163 6.75 15.62 -2.77
N ILE A 164 5.71 15.74 -1.94
CA ILE A 164 4.86 16.95 -1.85
C ILE A 164 5.67 18.13 -1.29
N LEU A 165 6.41 17.95 -0.20
CA LEU A 165 7.18 19.04 0.42
C LEU A 165 8.29 19.60 -0.47
N ARG A 166 8.82 18.79 -1.38
CA ARG A 166 9.89 19.19 -2.29
C ARG A 166 9.37 19.76 -3.62
N ASP A 167 8.06 19.90 -3.78
CA ASP A 167 7.38 20.42 -4.98
C ASP A 167 7.81 19.72 -6.27
N LYS A 168 8.15 18.42 -6.17
CA LYS A 168 8.76 17.67 -7.27
C LYS A 168 7.76 17.02 -8.23
N LEU A 169 6.46 17.01 -7.89
CA LEU A 169 5.39 16.46 -8.75
C LEU A 169 4.12 17.32 -8.67
N PRO A 170 3.51 17.67 -9.82
CA PRO A 170 2.11 18.08 -9.88
C PRO A 170 1.20 17.00 -9.26
N LEU A 171 0.13 17.41 -8.60
CA LEU A 171 -0.83 16.49 -7.93
C LEU A 171 -1.41 15.41 -8.84
N ASP A 172 -1.52 15.69 -10.14
CA ASP A 172 -2.06 14.75 -11.12
C ASP A 172 -1.08 13.61 -11.44
N ASP A 173 0.24 13.86 -11.39
CA ASP A 173 1.27 12.85 -11.63
C ASP A 173 1.51 11.95 -10.40
N ILE A 174 1.08 12.39 -9.21
CA ILE A 174 1.08 11.58 -7.98
C ILE A 174 -0.09 10.59 -7.97
N ARG A 175 -1.21 10.94 -8.63
CA ARG A 175 -2.45 10.16 -8.65
C ARG A 175 -2.56 9.21 -9.85
N ALA A 176 -1.66 9.32 -10.82
CA ALA A 176 -1.67 8.58 -12.09
C ALA A 176 -1.33 7.08 -11.93
#